data_AF-A0A3N5WTI8-F1
#
_entry.id   AF-A0A3N5WTI8-F1
#
_cell.length_a   1.000
_cell.length_b   1.000
_cell.length_c   1.000
_cell.angle_alpha   90.00
_cell.angle_beta   90.00
_cell.angle_gamma   90.00
#
_symmetry.space_group_name_H-M   'P 1'
#
loop_
_entity.id
_entity.type
_entity.pdbx_description
1 polymer ?
#
loop_
_entity_poly.entity_id
_entity_poly.type
_entity_poly.pdbx_seq_one_letter_code
_entity_poly.pdbx_strand_id
1 'polypeptide(L)'
;MRWVQQVWRKSAWLIVLAIVSVPVQVRSNAAAHRVQEIGEIRAPELPREARKTLELIRRGGPFPYDRDGITFGNYEKRLPVQRRGHYREYTVTTPGVSHRGARRIVVGCERQRPVVQPPGPLGLAYCRGGGEFYYTADHYRSFRRIIE
;
A
#
# COMPACT_ATOMS: atom_id res chain seq x y z
N MET A 1 -36.96 87.57 8.15
CA MET A 1 -35.52 87.24 8.01
C MET A 1 -35.03 86.57 9.28
N ARG A 2 -34.80 85.25 9.24
CA ARG A 2 -33.74 84.54 9.99
C ARG A 2 -33.83 83.06 9.60
N TRP A 3 -32.80 82.64 8.88
CA TRP A 3 -32.67 81.39 8.18
C TRP A 3 -32.40 80.21 9.14
N VAL A 4 -33.03 79.08 8.84
CA VAL A 4 -32.73 77.76 9.38
C VAL A 4 -31.49 77.22 8.66
N GLN A 5 -30.46 76.83 9.41
CA GLN A 5 -29.50 75.83 8.97
C GLN A 5 -29.18 74.88 10.15
N GLN A 6 -29.63 73.66 9.95
CA GLN A 6 -29.50 72.47 10.78
C GLN A 6 -28.09 71.90 10.59
N VAL A 7 -27.24 71.95 11.61
CA VAL A 7 -25.90 71.34 11.57
C VAL A 7 -25.95 69.91 12.09
N TRP A 8 -25.27 69.07 11.34
CA TRP A 8 -25.26 67.62 11.29
C TRP A 8 -24.73 66.86 12.52
N ARG A 9 -25.36 65.69 12.74
CA ARG A 9 -24.85 64.43 13.31
C ARG A 9 -23.35 64.21 13.10
N LYS A 10 -22.67 63.59 14.09
CA LYS A 10 -21.94 62.30 13.89
C LYS A 10 -21.96 61.46 15.17
N SER A 11 -22.78 60.41 15.13
CA SER A 11 -22.88 59.35 16.13
C SER A 11 -21.61 58.52 16.18
N ALA A 12 -21.23 58.11 17.39
CA ALA A 12 -20.23 57.12 17.69
C ALA A 12 -20.60 55.74 17.13
N TRP A 13 -19.64 55.05 16.53
CA TRP A 13 -19.62 53.59 16.41
C TRP A 13 -18.16 53.12 16.49
N LEU A 14 -17.78 52.60 17.66
CA LEU A 14 -16.57 51.81 17.83
C LEU A 14 -16.86 50.40 17.30
N ILE A 15 -16.29 50.05 16.14
CA ILE A 15 -16.28 48.67 15.65
C ILE A 15 -15.04 47.99 16.24
N VAL A 16 -15.24 47.17 17.27
CA VAL A 16 -14.21 46.24 17.75
C VAL A 16 -14.25 45.01 16.84
N LEU A 17 -13.28 44.89 15.95
CA LEU A 17 -13.04 43.69 15.15
C LEU A 17 -12.33 42.64 16.03
N ALA A 18 -13.11 41.81 16.72
CA ALA A 18 -12.59 40.62 17.38
C ALA A 18 -12.29 39.55 16.31
N ILE A 19 -11.01 39.43 15.92
CA ILE A 19 -10.54 38.32 15.08
C ILE A 19 -10.53 37.07 15.97
N VAL A 20 -11.60 36.28 15.89
CA VAL A 20 -11.66 34.95 16.51
C VAL A 20 -10.87 33.98 15.62
N SER A 21 -9.62 33.75 15.98
CA SER A 21 -8.80 32.69 15.37
C SER A 21 -9.34 31.33 15.78
N VAL A 22 -10.18 30.72 14.96
CA VAL A 22 -10.54 29.31 15.11
C VAL A 22 -9.32 28.49 14.69
N PRO A 23 -8.71 27.67 15.57
CA PRO A 23 -7.68 26.75 15.13
C PRO A 23 -8.33 25.73 14.18
N VAL A 24 -7.96 25.75 12.92
CA VAL A 24 -8.26 24.66 12.00
C VAL A 24 -7.46 23.46 12.48
N GLN A 25 -8.10 22.55 13.23
CA GLN A 25 -7.51 21.25 13.51
C GLN A 25 -7.38 20.49 12.19
N VAL A 26 -6.18 20.53 11.61
CA VAL A 26 -5.77 19.60 10.57
C VAL A 26 -5.90 18.20 11.15
N ARG A 27 -6.95 17.47 10.74
CA ARG A 27 -7.06 16.04 11.02
C ARG A 27 -5.90 15.37 10.27
N SER A 28 -4.81 15.11 10.97
CA SER A 28 -3.77 14.21 10.49
C SER A 28 -4.44 12.89 10.13
N ASN A 29 -4.29 12.44 8.88
CA ASN A 29 -4.88 11.21 8.38
C ASN A 29 -4.38 10.01 9.21
N ALA A 30 -5.12 9.67 10.27
CA ALA A 30 -4.86 8.51 11.13
C ALA A 30 -4.96 7.17 10.37
N ALA A 31 -5.39 7.19 9.10
CA ALA A 31 -5.37 6.04 8.20
C ALA A 31 -3.96 5.56 7.85
N ALA A 32 -2.93 6.42 7.96
CA ALA A 32 -1.54 6.02 7.72
C ALA A 32 -0.87 5.31 8.91
N HIS A 33 -1.49 5.33 10.10
CA HIS A 33 -0.85 4.94 11.36
C HIS A 33 -1.28 3.57 11.93
N ARG A 34 -2.02 2.75 11.17
CA ARG A 34 -2.30 1.35 11.53
C ARG A 34 -1.85 0.37 10.45
N VAL A 35 -0.70 0.62 9.85
CA VAL A 35 0.12 -0.48 9.33
C VAL A 35 0.83 -1.01 10.57
N GLN A 36 0.45 -2.21 11.02
CA GLN A 36 1.24 -2.99 11.96
C GLN A 36 2.68 -2.94 11.43
N GLU A 37 3.64 -2.41 12.19
CA GLU A 37 4.99 -2.11 11.68
C GLU A 37 5.56 -3.37 10.99
N ILE A 38 5.49 -3.39 9.65
CA ILE A 38 5.88 -4.57 8.88
C ILE A 38 7.39 -4.57 8.90
N GLY A 39 7.99 -5.47 9.67
CA GLY A 39 9.45 -5.58 9.73
C GLY A 39 10.05 -5.79 8.34
N GLU A 40 11.31 -5.44 8.17
CA GLU A 40 12.01 -5.59 6.89
C GLU A 40 12.93 -6.82 6.90
N ILE A 41 13.24 -7.33 5.72
CA ILE A 41 14.27 -8.36 5.51
C ILE A 41 14.99 -8.06 4.20
N ARG A 42 16.32 -8.10 4.20
CA ARG A 42 17.08 -7.91 2.95
C ARG A 42 16.95 -9.16 2.07
N ALA A 43 16.86 -9.00 0.76
CA ALA A 43 16.72 -10.11 -0.18
C ALA A 43 17.81 -11.20 -0.01
N PRO A 44 19.09 -10.87 0.27
CA PRO A 44 20.13 -11.88 0.56
C PRO A 44 19.88 -12.70 1.84
N GLU A 45 19.20 -12.13 2.84
CA GLU A 45 18.91 -12.76 4.14
C GLU A 45 17.72 -13.73 4.10
N LEU A 46 16.94 -13.69 3.02
CA LEU A 46 15.85 -14.65 2.82
C LEU A 46 16.37 -16.08 2.75
N PRO A 47 15.56 -17.08 3.17
CA PRO A 47 15.85 -18.48 2.88
C PRO A 47 16.14 -18.71 1.39
N ARG A 48 17.03 -19.66 1.08
CA ARG A 48 17.44 -19.95 -0.30
C ARG A 48 16.25 -20.23 -1.22
N GLU A 49 15.24 -20.92 -0.74
CA GLU A 49 14.02 -21.24 -1.48
C GLU A 49 13.17 -19.99 -1.78
N ALA A 50 13.15 -19.02 -0.87
CA ALA A 50 12.46 -17.74 -1.08
C ALA A 50 13.21 -16.90 -2.13
N ARG A 51 14.55 -16.87 -2.12
CA ARG A 51 15.34 -16.21 -3.16
C ARG A 51 15.09 -16.82 -4.56
N LYS A 52 15.07 -18.15 -4.66
CA LYS A 52 14.67 -18.84 -5.90
C LYS A 52 13.26 -18.43 -6.35
N THR A 53 12.32 -18.33 -5.42
CA THR A 53 10.95 -17.90 -5.74
C THR A 53 10.92 -16.45 -6.23
N LEU A 54 11.74 -15.55 -5.68
CA LEU A 54 11.89 -14.19 -6.22
C LEU A 54 12.41 -14.19 -7.67
N GLU A 55 13.39 -15.03 -7.99
CA GLU A 55 13.89 -15.18 -9.36
C GLU A 55 12.80 -15.70 -10.31
N LEU A 56 12.00 -16.69 -9.87
CA LEU A 56 10.84 -17.19 -10.62
C LEU A 56 9.83 -16.08 -10.87
N ILE A 57 9.53 -15.28 -9.86
CA ILE A 57 8.62 -14.14 -9.98
C ILE A 57 9.20 -13.19 -11.02
N ARG A 58 10.44 -12.70 -10.84
CA ARG A 58 11.11 -11.73 -11.73
C ARG A 58 11.10 -12.14 -13.21
N ARG A 59 11.31 -13.43 -13.50
CA ARG A 59 11.31 -13.96 -14.88
C ARG A 59 9.92 -14.34 -15.41
N GLY A 60 8.88 -14.30 -14.56
CA GLY A 60 7.50 -14.61 -14.94
C GLY A 60 7.13 -16.10 -14.94
N GLY A 61 7.83 -16.94 -14.17
CA GLY A 61 7.58 -18.38 -14.09
C GLY A 61 8.58 -19.23 -14.89
N PRO A 62 8.28 -20.50 -15.23
CA PRO A 62 7.11 -21.25 -14.81
C PRO A 62 7.06 -21.39 -13.28
N PHE A 63 5.85 -21.44 -12.73
CA PHE A 63 5.62 -21.60 -11.29
C PHE A 63 5.31 -23.07 -10.96
N PRO A 64 5.84 -23.61 -9.84
CA PRO A 64 5.73 -25.03 -9.53
C PRO A 64 4.36 -25.45 -8.98
N TYR A 65 3.50 -24.52 -8.56
CA TYR A 65 2.18 -24.85 -8.02
C TYR A 65 1.06 -24.09 -8.73
N ASP A 66 -0.07 -24.75 -8.97
CA ASP A 66 -1.23 -24.18 -9.69
C ASP A 66 -1.84 -22.95 -9.03
N ARG A 67 -1.61 -22.77 -7.72
CA ARG A 67 -2.08 -21.62 -6.94
C ARG A 67 -1.11 -20.44 -6.98
N ASP A 68 0.05 -20.58 -7.59
CA ASP A 68 1.01 -19.49 -7.69
C ASP A 68 0.52 -18.42 -8.66
N GLY A 69 0.59 -17.16 -8.25
CA GLY A 69 0.11 -16.01 -8.99
C GLY A 69 -1.36 -15.66 -8.79
N ILE A 70 -2.14 -16.42 -8.00
CA ILE A 70 -3.53 -16.05 -7.70
C ILE A 70 -3.60 -14.79 -6.83
N THR A 71 -4.77 -14.14 -6.80
CA THR A 71 -5.00 -12.96 -5.95
C THR A 71 -4.90 -13.30 -4.46
N PHE A 72 -4.08 -12.54 -3.73
CA PHE A 72 -4.07 -12.51 -2.28
C PHE A 72 -5.03 -11.42 -1.79
N GLY A 73 -6.00 -11.80 -0.94
CA GLY A 73 -7.09 -10.90 -0.54
C GLY A 73 -6.73 -9.86 0.52
N ASN A 74 -5.69 -10.10 1.32
CA ASN A 74 -5.34 -9.29 2.49
C ASN A 74 -6.54 -9.05 3.44
N TYR A 75 -7.34 -10.09 3.71
CA TYR A 75 -8.58 -9.96 4.50
C TYR A 75 -8.31 -9.57 5.97
N GLU A 76 -7.23 -10.10 6.53
CA GLU A 76 -6.75 -9.81 7.89
C GLU A 76 -5.99 -8.47 7.97
N LYS A 77 -5.84 -7.76 6.84
CA LYS A 77 -5.22 -6.43 6.74
C LYS A 77 -3.82 -6.37 7.36
N ARG A 78 -3.03 -7.42 7.13
CA ARG A 78 -1.63 -7.53 7.59
C ARG A 78 -0.65 -6.79 6.69
N LEU A 79 -1.04 -6.55 5.44
CA LEU A 79 -0.34 -5.68 4.48
C LEU A 79 -1.08 -4.34 4.35
N PRO A 80 -0.47 -3.30 3.78
CA PRO A 80 -1.16 -2.04 3.48
C PRO A 80 -2.50 -2.27 2.76
N VAL A 81 -3.51 -1.47 3.11
CA VAL A 81 -4.83 -1.60 2.50
C VAL A 81 -4.76 -1.03 1.09
N GLN A 82 -4.97 -1.91 0.10
CA GLN A 82 -4.93 -1.59 -1.32
C GLN A 82 -6.23 -2.03 -2.01
N ARG A 83 -6.42 -1.61 -3.26
CA ARG A 83 -7.58 -2.04 -4.06
C ARG A 83 -7.57 -3.55 -4.28
N ARG A 84 -8.75 -4.16 -4.44
CA ARG A 84 -8.87 -5.60 -4.76
C ARG A 84 -8.04 -5.96 -6.00
N GLY A 85 -7.35 -7.10 -5.94
CA GLY A 85 -6.49 -7.59 -7.03
C GLY A 85 -5.07 -7.02 -7.02
N HIS A 86 -4.74 -6.13 -6.09
CA HIS A 86 -3.41 -5.54 -5.96
C HIS A 86 -2.34 -6.57 -5.59
N TYR A 87 -2.67 -7.51 -4.70
CA TYR A 87 -1.72 -8.51 -4.22
C TYR A 87 -1.87 -9.87 -4.92
N ARG A 88 -0.74 -10.55 -5.15
CA ARG A 88 -0.64 -11.93 -5.63
C ARG A 88 0.24 -12.78 -4.73
N GLU A 89 -0.07 -14.05 -4.56
CA GLU A 89 0.73 -14.97 -3.75
C GLU A 89 1.53 -15.97 -4.57
N TYR A 90 2.70 -16.33 -4.07
CA TYR A 90 3.58 -17.35 -4.65
C TYR A 90 4.12 -18.26 -3.55
N THR A 91 4.18 -19.55 -3.83
CA THR A 91 4.64 -20.57 -2.91
C THR A 91 6.15 -20.54 -2.78
N VAL A 92 6.65 -20.52 -1.55
CA VAL A 92 8.05 -20.80 -1.26
C VAL A 92 8.16 -22.25 -0.81
N THR A 93 8.85 -23.07 -1.60
CA THR A 93 9.05 -24.49 -1.28
C THR A 93 9.72 -24.66 0.08
N THR A 94 9.21 -25.60 0.88
CA THR A 94 9.84 -26.03 2.13
C THR A 94 10.50 -27.38 1.89
N PRO A 95 11.82 -27.53 2.04
CA PRO A 95 12.50 -28.81 1.83
C PRO A 95 11.87 -29.94 2.65
N GLY A 96 11.70 -31.11 2.04
CA GLY A 96 11.11 -32.29 2.68
C GLY A 96 9.58 -32.27 2.82
N VAL A 97 8.91 -31.20 2.43
CA VAL A 97 7.44 -31.10 2.47
C VAL A 97 6.87 -31.38 1.08
N SER A 98 5.93 -32.32 0.98
CA SER A 98 5.29 -32.72 -0.28
C SER A 98 4.13 -31.82 -0.72
N HIS A 99 3.56 -31.05 0.21
CA HIS A 99 2.57 -30.02 -0.06
C HIS A 99 3.20 -28.63 -0.14
N ARG A 100 2.40 -27.61 -0.44
CA ARG A 100 2.87 -26.21 -0.60
C ARG A 100 3.57 -25.60 0.63
N GLY A 101 3.55 -26.26 1.79
CA GLY A 101 4.05 -25.69 3.05
C GLY A 101 3.35 -24.38 3.47
N ALA A 102 3.92 -23.67 4.44
CA ALA A 102 3.39 -22.42 5.00
C ALA A 102 4.03 -21.14 4.43
N ARG A 103 5.16 -21.27 3.73
CA ARG A 103 5.98 -20.12 3.32
C ARG A 103 5.49 -19.53 2.00
N ARG A 104 5.38 -18.21 1.92
CA ARG A 104 4.91 -17.52 0.71
C ARG A 104 5.68 -16.22 0.48
N ILE A 105 5.71 -15.80 -0.78
CA ILE A 105 5.98 -14.41 -1.16
C ILE A 105 4.68 -13.80 -1.68
N VAL A 106 4.33 -12.63 -1.16
CA VAL A 106 3.22 -11.82 -1.66
C VAL A 106 3.79 -10.62 -2.39
N VAL A 107 3.29 -10.36 -3.59
CA VAL A 107 3.72 -9.25 -4.45
C VAL A 107 2.57 -8.27 -4.61
N GLY A 108 2.80 -6.99 -4.33
CA GLY A 108 1.86 -5.89 -4.56
C GLY A 108 2.25 -5.07 -5.79
N CYS A 109 1.30 -4.86 -6.72
CA CYS A 109 1.55 -4.13 -7.97
C CYS A 109 0.43 -3.14 -8.31
N GLU A 110 0.80 -1.95 -8.78
CA GLU A 110 -0.17 -0.91 -9.15
C GLU A 110 -0.79 -1.21 -10.53
N ARG A 111 -2.08 -1.57 -10.50
CA ARG A 111 -2.98 -1.91 -11.64
C ARG A 111 -2.47 -2.90 -12.70
N GLN A 112 -3.07 -4.08 -12.64
CA GLN A 112 -3.32 -4.94 -13.79
C GLN A 112 -4.49 -4.36 -14.62
N ARG A 113 -4.28 -4.10 -15.92
CA ARG A 113 -5.40 -4.25 -16.88
C ARG A 113 -5.67 -5.76 -17.01
N PRO A 114 -6.91 -6.21 -17.28
CA PRO A 114 -7.15 -7.61 -17.61
C PRO A 114 -6.28 -7.97 -18.82
N VAL A 115 -5.26 -8.81 -18.60
CA VAL A 115 -4.39 -9.27 -19.67
C VAL A 115 -5.18 -10.34 -20.41
N VAL A 116 -5.77 -9.96 -21.55
CA VAL A 116 -6.21 -10.92 -22.58
C VAL A 116 -4.93 -11.40 -23.26
N GLN A 117 -4.27 -12.39 -22.64
CA GLN A 117 -3.03 -13.06 -23.05
C GLN A 117 -1.74 -12.20 -22.99
N PRO A 118 -0.69 -12.62 -22.25
CA PRO A 118 0.56 -11.86 -22.16
C PRO A 118 1.44 -12.09 -23.40
N PRO A 119 2.02 -11.05 -24.02
CA PRO A 119 3.15 -11.21 -24.93
C PRO A 119 4.44 -11.38 -24.10
N GLY A 120 5.28 -12.36 -24.44
CA GLY A 120 6.64 -12.47 -23.89
C GLY A 120 7.57 -11.35 -24.39
N PRO A 121 8.89 -11.37 -24.09
CA PRO A 121 9.61 -12.25 -23.19
C PRO A 121 10.37 -11.53 -22.04
N LEU A 122 10.31 -10.21 -21.86
CA LEU A 122 11.01 -9.55 -20.73
C LEU A 122 10.25 -8.33 -20.19
N GLY A 123 9.49 -8.58 -19.13
CA GLY A 123 8.80 -7.63 -18.28
C GLY A 123 7.93 -8.44 -17.32
N LEU A 124 8.00 -8.17 -16.02
CA LEU A 124 7.01 -8.72 -15.08
C LEU A 124 5.64 -8.28 -15.59
N ALA A 125 4.91 -9.16 -16.28
CA ALA A 125 3.63 -8.81 -16.93
C ALA A 125 2.63 -8.16 -15.96
N TYR A 126 2.83 -8.37 -14.65
CA TYR A 126 1.96 -7.95 -13.57
C TYR A 126 2.35 -6.62 -12.90
N CYS A 127 3.54 -6.06 -13.13
CA CYS A 127 4.08 -4.94 -12.34
C CYS A 127 4.90 -3.97 -13.20
N ARG A 128 4.24 -3.05 -13.93
CA ARG A 128 4.95 -1.97 -14.62
C ARG A 128 5.57 -1.04 -13.58
N GLY A 129 6.90 -0.97 -13.51
CA GLY A 129 7.62 0.05 -12.72
C GLY A 129 8.08 -0.38 -11.33
N GLY A 130 7.97 -1.66 -10.99
CA GLY A 130 8.33 -2.18 -9.66
C GLY A 130 7.10 -2.60 -8.85
N GLY A 131 7.33 -3.40 -7.82
CA GLY A 131 6.30 -3.91 -6.93
C GLY A 131 6.85 -4.06 -5.52
N GLU A 132 5.96 -4.07 -4.53
CA GLU A 132 6.31 -4.37 -3.15
C GLU A 132 6.33 -5.89 -2.96
N PHE A 133 7.34 -6.39 -2.26
CA PHE A 133 7.49 -7.82 -1.99
C PHE A 133 7.42 -8.04 -0.48
N TYR A 134 6.66 -9.06 -0.08
CA TYR A 134 6.52 -9.44 1.31
C TYR A 134 6.75 -10.94 1.46
N TYR A 135 7.48 -11.33 2.50
CA TYR A 135 7.71 -12.72 2.87
C TYR A 135 6.91 -13.09 4.11
N THR A 136 6.25 -14.23 4.07
CA THR A 136 5.65 -14.88 5.24
C THR A 136 6.22 -16.29 5.37
N ALA A 137 6.59 -16.67 6.60
CA ALA A 137 7.06 -18.02 6.92
C ALA A 137 5.97 -18.89 7.55
N ASP A 138 4.82 -18.29 7.88
CA ASP A 138 3.84 -18.79 8.85
C ASP A 138 2.40 -18.74 8.32
N HIS A 139 2.25 -18.87 7.00
CA HIS A 139 0.96 -18.89 6.32
C HIS A 139 0.13 -17.63 6.60
N TYR A 140 0.72 -16.46 6.28
CA TYR A 140 0.11 -15.13 6.34
C TYR A 140 -0.17 -14.58 7.75
N ARG A 141 0.33 -15.24 8.80
CA ARG A 141 0.15 -14.75 10.18
C ARG A 141 1.03 -13.53 10.46
N SER A 142 2.22 -13.47 9.87
CA SER A 142 3.12 -12.32 9.89
C SER A 142 3.78 -12.11 8.54
N PHE A 143 4.24 -10.88 8.31
CA PHE A 143 4.93 -10.48 7.09
C PHE A 143 6.20 -9.71 7.42
N ARG A 144 7.18 -9.84 6.52
CA ARG A 144 8.29 -8.90 6.42
C ARG A 144 8.37 -8.35 5.00
N ARG A 145 8.59 -7.04 4.86
CA ARG A 145 8.83 -6.39 3.57
C ARG A 145 10.24 -6.74 3.10
N ILE A 146 10.35 -7.21 1.88
CA ILE A 146 11.63 -7.57 1.28
C ILE A 146 12.24 -6.30 0.68
N ILE A 147 13.49 -6.02 1.06
CA ILE A 147 14.28 -4.89 0.56
C ILE A 147 15.45 -5.45 -0.25
N GLU A 148 15.71 -4.88 -1.44
CA GLU A 148 16.84 -5.29 -2.28
C GLU A 148 18.17 -4.67 -1.82
#